data_AF-A0A9W8GEK2-F1
#
_entry.id   AF-A0A9W8GEK2-F1
#
_cell.length_a   1.000
_cell.length_b   1.000
_cell.length_c   1.000
_cell.angle_alpha   90.00
_cell.angle_beta   90.00
_cell.angle_gamma   90.00
#
_symmetry.space_group_name_H-M   'P 1'
#
loop_
_entity.id
_entity.type
_entity.pdbx_description
1 polymer ?
#
loop_
_entity_poly.entity_id
_entity_poly.type
_entity_poly.pdbx_seq_one_letter_code
_entity_poly.pdbx_strand_id
1 'polypeptide(L)'
;MAADYFNVHPKYELIGGYFSPVSDYYQKEGLAPAHHRVKMCELATETSSAWLMVDSWEALQPSYQRTAVVLDHFDEELNGNMGGMTMPDGSARKIQILLLAGGDLIESMGKKDVWASEDLHHILGHYGCMVIERTGTDVWEFLLSHDILYEHKDNIHVVKQVIYNDISSTKVRLFVKRKMSIKYLVPDAVMRYIFDNSLYSTKLTRKRDYVSYAFD
;
A
#
# COMPACT_ATOMS: atom_id res chain seq x y z
N MET A 1 10.72 -7.03 -7.56
CA MET A 1 9.61 -7.82 -8.16
C MET A 1 8.65 -6.95 -8.95
N ALA A 2 7.88 -6.04 -8.32
CA ALA A 2 7.01 -5.11 -9.06
C ALA A 2 7.80 -4.23 -10.04
N ALA A 3 8.90 -3.62 -9.58
CA ALA A 3 9.77 -2.82 -10.45
C ALA A 3 10.36 -3.63 -11.62
N ASP A 4 10.75 -4.88 -11.35
CA ASP A 4 11.34 -5.77 -12.37
C ASP A 4 10.34 -6.15 -13.47
N TYR A 5 9.04 -6.16 -13.17
CA TYR A 5 8.00 -6.37 -14.18
C TYR A 5 8.09 -5.33 -15.29
N PHE A 6 8.33 -4.06 -14.95
CA PHE A 6 8.41 -2.99 -15.96
C PHE A 6 9.68 -3.07 -16.80
N ASN A 7 10.78 -3.63 -16.27
CA ASN A 7 12.01 -3.82 -17.04
C ASN A 7 11.83 -4.76 -18.25
N VAL A 8 10.85 -5.66 -18.21
CA VAL A 8 10.56 -6.61 -19.30
C VAL A 8 9.33 -6.22 -20.13
N HIS A 9 8.65 -5.12 -19.78
CA HIS A 9 7.49 -4.60 -20.51
C HIS A 9 7.82 -3.22 -21.11
N PRO A 10 8.32 -3.16 -22.35
CA PRO A 10 8.88 -1.93 -22.96
C PRO A 10 7.85 -0.80 -23.17
N LYS A 11 6.56 -1.08 -22.92
CA LYS A 11 5.48 -0.09 -22.98
C LYS A 11 5.51 0.87 -21.77
N TYR A 12 6.13 0.47 -20.67
CA TYR A 12 6.08 1.18 -19.40
C TYR A 12 7.48 1.50 -18.89
N GLU A 13 7.58 2.62 -18.18
CA GLU A 13 8.77 3.03 -17.44
C GLU A 13 8.35 3.34 -16.01
N LEU A 14 9.00 2.72 -15.02
CA LEU A 14 8.71 2.99 -13.62
C LEU A 14 9.36 4.32 -13.20
N ILE A 15 8.52 5.30 -12.91
CA ILE A 15 8.97 6.64 -12.51
C ILE A 15 9.18 6.72 -10.99
N GLY A 16 8.36 6.04 -10.20
CA GLY A 16 8.42 6.07 -8.75
C GLY A 16 7.36 5.20 -8.10
N GLY A 17 7.39 5.13 -6.77
CA GLY A 17 6.38 4.45 -5.98
C GLY A 17 6.20 5.10 -4.62
N TYR A 18 4.98 5.05 -4.11
CA TYR A 18 4.61 5.69 -2.86
C TYR A 18 4.05 4.67 -1.88
N PHE A 19 4.56 4.67 -0.66
CA PHE A 19 3.79 4.17 0.48
C PHE A 19 2.81 5.27 0.91
N SER A 20 1.52 4.96 0.93
CA SER A 20 0.50 5.81 1.57
C SER A 20 -0.05 5.08 2.79
N PRO A 21 0.42 5.40 4.01
CA PRO A 21 -0.07 4.76 5.22
C PRO A 21 -1.52 5.19 5.51
N VAL A 22 -2.38 4.19 5.73
CA VAL A 22 -3.81 4.41 6.03
C VAL A 22 -4.05 5.38 7.20
N SER A 23 -5.17 6.09 7.21
CA SER A 23 -5.57 6.91 8.37
C SER A 23 -5.87 6.09 9.64
N ASP A 24 -5.73 6.69 10.82
CA ASP A 24 -6.13 6.08 12.10
C ASP A 24 -7.65 5.85 12.20
N TYR A 25 -8.44 6.60 11.41
CA TYR A 25 -9.89 6.41 11.28
C TYR A 25 -10.28 5.07 10.63
N TYR A 26 -9.33 4.31 10.08
CA TYR A 26 -9.57 2.93 9.66
C TYR A 26 -9.93 2.01 10.83
N GLN A 27 -9.59 2.38 12.08
CA GLN A 27 -10.00 1.69 13.30
C GLN A 27 -9.68 0.18 13.35
N LYS A 28 -8.65 -0.25 12.61
CA LYS A 28 -8.18 -1.63 12.64
C LYS A 28 -7.56 -1.96 14.00
N GLU A 29 -7.94 -3.10 14.57
CA GLU A 29 -7.34 -3.60 15.80
C GLU A 29 -5.83 -3.79 15.64
N GLY A 30 -5.05 -3.28 16.60
CA GLY A 30 -3.60 -3.39 16.54
C GLY A 30 -2.90 -2.31 15.71
N LEU A 31 -3.63 -1.34 15.16
CA LEU A 31 -3.07 -0.24 14.37
C LEU A 31 -2.36 0.76 15.29
N ALA A 32 -1.06 0.95 15.06
CA ALA A 32 -0.32 2.03 15.72
C ALA A 32 -0.74 3.39 15.13
N PRO A 33 -0.61 4.49 15.90
CA PRO A 33 -0.89 5.84 15.41
C PRO A 33 -0.22 6.13 14.06
N ALA A 34 -0.90 6.91 13.22
CA ALA A 34 -0.52 7.13 11.84
C ALA A 34 0.87 7.76 11.72
N HIS A 35 1.20 8.72 12.59
CA HIS A 35 2.51 9.37 12.60
C HIS A 35 3.67 8.37 12.83
N HIS A 36 3.48 7.35 13.67
CA HIS A 36 4.49 6.30 13.85
C HIS A 36 4.63 5.44 12.59
N ARG A 37 3.53 5.12 11.92
CA ARG A 37 3.53 4.30 10.69
C ARG A 37 4.18 5.06 9.54
N VAL A 38 3.84 6.34 9.35
CA VAL A 38 4.50 7.24 8.41
C VAL A 38 5.99 7.28 8.68
N LYS A 39 6.41 7.51 9.95
CA LYS A 39 7.84 7.58 10.25
C LYS A 39 8.57 6.25 10.02
N MET A 40 7.96 5.12 10.34
CA MET A 40 8.53 3.80 10.02
C MET A 40 8.66 3.58 8.51
N CYS A 41 7.70 4.04 7.70
CA CYS A 41 7.81 3.99 6.24
C CYS A 41 8.95 4.87 5.73
N GLU A 42 9.10 6.10 6.23
CA GLU A 42 10.18 7.02 5.84
C GLU A 42 11.55 6.41 6.14
N LEU A 43 11.73 5.90 7.36
CA LEU A 43 12.97 5.23 7.78
C LEU A 43 13.28 3.98 6.94
N ALA A 44 12.24 3.27 6.50
CA ALA A 44 12.41 2.15 5.59
C ALA A 44 12.87 2.62 4.22
N THR A 45 12.27 3.66 3.65
CA THR A 45 12.59 4.13 2.30
C THR A 45 13.91 4.88 2.20
N GLU A 46 14.29 5.66 3.23
CA GLU A 46 15.49 6.52 3.23
C GLU A 46 16.79 5.77 2.92
N THR A 47 16.92 4.52 3.38
CA THR A 47 18.17 3.77 3.30
C THR A 47 18.13 2.59 2.33
N SER A 48 16.93 2.14 1.93
CA SER A 48 16.79 0.91 1.15
C SER A 48 16.17 1.09 -0.24
N SER A 49 15.83 2.31 -0.67
CA SER A 49 15.25 2.53 -1.99
C SER A 49 15.68 3.85 -2.64
N ALA A 50 15.91 3.80 -3.96
CA ALA A 50 16.15 4.99 -4.78
C ALA A 50 14.88 5.56 -5.43
N TRP A 51 13.75 4.83 -5.37
CA TRP A 51 12.54 5.15 -6.13
C TRP A 51 11.24 5.09 -5.29
N LEU A 52 11.33 4.63 -4.04
CA LEU A 52 10.19 4.57 -3.13
C LEU A 52 10.19 5.78 -2.21
N MET A 53 9.03 6.41 -2.08
CA MET A 53 8.77 7.56 -1.24
C MET A 53 7.60 7.26 -0.30
N VAL A 54 7.32 8.19 0.61
CA VAL A 54 6.15 8.14 1.49
C VAL A 54 5.30 9.35 1.21
N ASP A 55 4.04 9.12 0.92
CA ASP A 55 3.01 10.15 0.96
C ASP A 55 2.23 10.00 2.28
N SER A 56 2.05 11.12 2.98
CA SER A 56 1.35 11.15 4.27
C SER A 56 -0.05 11.71 4.18
N TRP A 57 -0.53 12.08 2.98
CA TRP A 57 -1.80 12.74 2.80
C TRP A 57 -2.96 11.92 3.37
N GLU A 58 -3.04 10.62 3.06
CA GLU A 58 -4.10 9.74 3.58
C GLU A 58 -4.08 9.68 5.12
N ALA A 59 -2.89 9.54 5.70
CA ALA A 59 -2.67 9.46 7.14
C ALA A 59 -3.15 10.72 7.89
N LEU A 60 -3.05 11.89 7.24
CA LEU A 60 -3.40 13.19 7.82
C LEU A 60 -4.89 13.55 7.69
N GLN A 61 -5.68 12.75 6.94
CA GLN A 61 -7.09 13.07 6.75
C GLN A 61 -7.90 12.94 8.05
N PRO A 62 -8.87 13.85 8.29
CA PRO A 62 -9.71 13.85 9.49
C PRO A 62 -10.80 12.76 9.47
N SER A 63 -10.83 11.93 8.42
CA SER A 63 -11.76 10.81 8.28
C SER A 63 -11.14 9.71 7.42
N TYR A 64 -11.68 8.50 7.50
CA TYR A 64 -11.26 7.39 6.64
C TYR A 64 -11.49 7.74 5.17
N GLN A 65 -10.48 7.48 4.33
CA GLN A 65 -10.56 7.64 2.89
C GLN A 65 -10.66 6.29 2.20
N ARG A 66 -11.51 6.23 1.18
CA ARG A 66 -11.58 5.07 0.28
C ARG A 66 -10.36 5.11 -0.64
N THR A 67 -9.85 3.94 -1.03
CA THR A 67 -8.68 3.85 -1.91
C THR A 67 -8.85 4.60 -3.24
N ALA A 68 -10.07 4.62 -3.80
CA ALA A 68 -10.38 5.42 -4.98
C ALA A 68 -10.03 6.90 -4.80
N VAL A 69 -10.41 7.50 -3.67
CA VAL A 69 -10.14 8.91 -3.34
C VAL A 69 -8.65 9.16 -3.14
N VAL A 70 -7.92 8.19 -2.58
CA VAL A 70 -6.46 8.29 -2.43
C VAL A 70 -5.78 8.27 -3.81
N LEU A 71 -6.25 7.44 -4.75
CA LEU A 71 -5.73 7.43 -6.12
C LEU A 71 -6.09 8.71 -6.88
N ASP A 72 -7.30 9.27 -6.66
CA ASP A 72 -7.69 10.57 -7.20
C ASP A 72 -6.74 11.68 -6.74
N HIS A 73 -6.36 11.67 -5.46
CA HIS A 73 -5.39 12.62 -4.92
C HIS A 73 -4.05 12.51 -5.66
N PHE A 74 -3.51 11.30 -5.86
CA PHE A 74 -2.28 11.12 -6.63
C PHE A 74 -2.42 11.59 -8.08
N ASP A 75 -3.57 11.35 -8.74
CA ASP A 75 -3.79 11.79 -10.12
C ASP A 75 -3.84 13.33 -10.21
N GLU A 76 -4.52 13.97 -9.26
CA GLU A 76 -4.59 15.42 -9.20
C GLU A 76 -3.20 16.03 -8.96
N GLU A 77 -2.41 15.50 -8.02
CA GLU A 77 -1.07 16.04 -7.77
C GLU A 77 -0.12 15.80 -8.96
N LEU A 78 -0.06 14.57 -9.48
CA LEU A 78 0.93 14.18 -10.48
C LEU A 78 0.55 14.61 -11.90
N ASN A 79 -0.74 14.57 -12.25
CA ASN A 79 -1.20 14.85 -13.60
C ASN A 79 -1.97 16.16 -13.72
N GLY A 80 -2.63 16.63 -12.65
CA GLY A 80 -3.29 17.93 -12.60
C GLY A 80 -2.28 19.05 -12.31
N ASN A 81 -1.83 19.13 -11.06
CA ASN A 81 -0.96 20.20 -10.54
C ASN A 81 0.42 20.20 -11.23
N MET A 82 1.03 19.02 -11.40
CA MET A 82 2.33 18.89 -12.07
C MET A 82 2.23 18.77 -13.59
N GLY A 83 1.04 18.56 -14.15
CA GLY A 83 0.83 18.43 -15.59
C GLY A 83 1.37 17.14 -16.22
N GLY A 84 1.71 16.14 -15.42
CA GLY A 84 2.29 14.87 -15.86
C GLY A 84 3.80 14.91 -16.05
N MET A 85 4.32 14.00 -16.89
CA MET A 85 5.75 13.86 -17.16
C MET A 85 6.14 14.60 -18.44
N THR A 86 7.11 15.50 -18.35
CA THR A 86 7.70 16.16 -19.52
C THR A 86 8.64 15.19 -20.24
N MET A 87 8.35 14.92 -21.51
CA MET A 87 9.15 14.07 -22.38
C MET A 87 10.29 14.86 -23.03
N PRO A 88 11.34 14.19 -23.56
CA PRO A 88 12.48 14.87 -24.19
C PRO A 88 12.12 15.75 -25.41
N ASP A 89 10.98 15.48 -26.05
CA ASP A 89 10.44 16.28 -27.16
C ASP A 89 9.66 17.52 -26.70
N GLY A 90 9.57 17.75 -25.38
CA GLY A 90 8.84 18.85 -24.76
C GLY A 90 7.34 18.61 -24.59
N SER A 91 6.82 17.45 -25.03
CA SER A 91 5.42 17.09 -24.79
C SER A 91 5.21 16.62 -23.35
N ALA A 92 4.02 16.86 -22.80
CA ALA A 92 3.62 16.31 -21.52
C ALA A 92 2.86 14.99 -21.74
N ARG A 93 3.21 13.95 -20.97
CA ARG A 93 2.53 12.66 -20.96
C ARG A 93 1.92 12.40 -19.60
N LYS A 94 0.65 11.98 -19.57
CA LYS A 94 -0.02 11.56 -18.35
C LYS A 94 0.71 10.36 -17.71
N ILE A 95 1.01 10.46 -16.43
CA ILE A 95 1.57 9.39 -15.59
C ILE A 95 0.45 8.40 -15.28
N GLN A 96 0.63 7.13 -15.64
CA GLN A 96 -0.30 6.08 -15.25
C GLN A 96 -0.04 5.68 -13.80
N ILE A 97 -1.08 5.80 -12.96
CA ILE A 97 -1.04 5.38 -11.57
C ILE A 97 -1.56 3.95 -11.49
N LEU A 98 -0.89 3.11 -10.70
CA LEU A 98 -1.28 1.73 -10.46
C LEU A 98 -1.34 1.46 -8.96
N LEU A 99 -2.42 0.83 -8.51
CA LEU A 99 -2.52 0.33 -7.13
C LEU A 99 -1.67 -0.94 -6.99
N LEU A 100 -0.56 -0.87 -6.26
CA LEU A 100 0.25 -2.04 -5.95
C LEU A 100 -0.32 -2.78 -4.73
N ALA A 101 -0.62 -4.06 -4.90
CA ALA A 101 -1.28 -4.87 -3.88
C ALA A 101 -0.77 -6.31 -3.83
N GLY A 102 -0.98 -6.97 -2.68
CA GLY A 102 -0.88 -8.42 -2.58
C GLY A 102 -2.15 -9.11 -3.07
N GLY A 103 -2.08 -10.42 -3.28
CA GLY A 103 -3.25 -11.24 -3.64
C GLY A 103 -4.41 -11.14 -2.63
N ASP A 104 -4.11 -10.89 -1.35
CA ASP A 104 -5.11 -10.72 -0.29
C ASP A 104 -6.02 -9.50 -0.49
N LEU A 105 -5.49 -8.40 -1.03
CA LEU A 105 -6.31 -7.23 -1.36
C LEU A 105 -7.23 -7.52 -2.55
N ILE A 106 -6.72 -8.17 -3.59
CA ILE A 106 -7.53 -8.56 -4.75
C ILE A 106 -8.66 -9.49 -4.34
N GLU A 107 -8.37 -10.52 -3.54
CA GLU A 107 -9.40 -11.40 -2.99
C GLU A 107 -10.45 -10.62 -2.19
N SER A 108 -10.05 -9.55 -1.49
CA SER A 108 -10.99 -8.70 -0.77
C SER A 108 -11.92 -7.92 -1.68
N MET A 109 -11.52 -7.60 -2.92
CA MET A 109 -12.36 -6.91 -3.91
C MET A 109 -13.56 -7.74 -4.36
N GLY A 110 -13.46 -9.07 -4.32
CA GLY A 110 -14.59 -9.96 -4.60
C GLY A 110 -15.51 -10.21 -3.41
N LYS A 111 -15.16 -9.73 -2.21
CA LYS A 111 -16.00 -9.90 -1.02
C LYS A 111 -17.14 -8.88 -1.02
N LYS A 112 -18.36 -9.39 -0.87
CA LYS A 112 -19.56 -8.57 -0.75
C LYS A 112 -19.43 -7.57 0.40
N ASP A 113 -19.89 -6.34 0.16
CA ASP A 113 -19.96 -5.24 1.13
C ASP A 113 -18.59 -4.72 1.66
N VAL A 114 -17.47 -5.13 1.05
CA VAL A 114 -16.14 -4.58 1.37
C VAL A 114 -15.77 -3.42 0.46
N TRP A 115 -16.10 -3.50 -0.83
CA TRP A 115 -15.83 -2.48 -1.83
C TRP A 115 -17.13 -2.06 -2.51
N ALA A 116 -17.29 -0.75 -2.73
CA ALA A 116 -18.35 -0.26 -3.59
C ALA A 116 -18.03 -0.62 -5.06
N SER A 117 -19.01 -1.10 -5.82
CA SER A 117 -18.81 -1.46 -7.23
C SER A 117 -18.30 -0.26 -8.05
N GLU A 118 -18.80 0.93 -7.78
CA GLU A 118 -18.35 2.18 -8.41
C GLU A 118 -16.84 2.43 -8.18
N ASP A 119 -16.35 2.16 -6.96
CA ASP A 119 -14.92 2.28 -6.66
C ASP A 119 -14.09 1.24 -7.41
N LEU A 120 -14.59 0.02 -7.57
CA LEU A 120 -13.87 -1.00 -8.33
C LEU A 120 -13.77 -0.63 -9.81
N HIS A 121 -14.86 -0.16 -10.43
CA HIS A 121 -14.83 0.34 -11.81
C HIS A 121 -13.91 1.55 -11.94
N HIS A 122 -13.90 2.46 -10.97
CA HIS A 122 -13.03 3.63 -10.99
C HIS A 122 -11.56 3.26 -10.85
N ILE A 123 -11.22 2.46 -9.83
CA ILE A 123 -9.84 2.02 -9.56
C ILE A 123 -9.28 1.23 -10.73
N LEU A 124 -10.02 0.23 -11.21
CA LEU A 124 -9.53 -0.70 -12.23
C LEU A 124 -9.69 -0.16 -13.65
N GLY A 125 -10.68 0.70 -13.90
CA GLY A 125 -10.91 1.30 -15.21
C GLY A 125 -10.04 2.52 -15.50
N HIS A 126 -9.83 3.42 -14.52
CA HIS A 126 -9.10 4.67 -14.74
C HIS A 126 -7.61 4.60 -14.38
N TYR A 127 -7.25 3.77 -13.40
CA TYR A 127 -5.87 3.63 -12.94
C TYR A 127 -5.31 2.27 -13.38
N GLY A 128 -5.71 1.22 -12.66
CA GLY A 128 -5.20 -0.13 -12.80
C GLY A 128 -4.59 -0.63 -11.51
N CYS A 129 -4.29 -1.93 -11.49
CA CYS A 129 -3.77 -2.60 -10.31
C CYS A 129 -2.60 -3.50 -10.67
N MET A 130 -1.58 -3.54 -9.82
CA MET A 130 -0.51 -4.52 -9.90
C MET A 130 -0.58 -5.46 -8.70
N VAL A 131 -0.65 -6.75 -8.96
CA VAL A 131 -0.92 -7.78 -7.96
C VAL A 131 0.28 -8.68 -7.81
N ILE A 132 0.87 -8.71 -6.63
CA ILE A 132 1.94 -9.65 -6.29
C ILE A 132 1.30 -10.95 -5.83
N GLU A 133 1.35 -11.96 -6.70
CA GLU A 133 0.80 -13.29 -6.44
C GLU A 133 1.74 -14.06 -5.49
N ARG A 134 1.22 -14.39 -4.30
CA ARG A 134 1.88 -15.24 -3.30
C ARG A 134 1.47 -16.69 -3.48
N THR A 135 2.33 -17.61 -3.05
CA THR A 135 2.08 -19.06 -3.12
C THR A 135 0.75 -19.47 -2.50
N GLY A 136 -0.04 -20.25 -3.25
CA GLY A 136 -1.32 -20.80 -2.79
C GLY A 136 -2.56 -19.97 -3.17
N THR A 137 -2.37 -18.90 -3.93
CA THR A 137 -3.45 -18.06 -4.48
C THR A 137 -3.37 -18.12 -5.99
N ASP A 138 -4.43 -18.55 -6.68
CA ASP A 138 -4.53 -18.42 -8.14
C ASP A 138 -5.32 -17.14 -8.43
N VAL A 139 -4.58 -16.05 -8.70
CA VAL A 139 -5.21 -14.75 -8.97
C VAL A 139 -6.01 -14.81 -10.26
N TRP A 140 -5.58 -15.59 -11.26
CA TRP A 140 -6.26 -15.66 -12.56
C TRP A 140 -7.60 -16.38 -12.46
N GLU A 141 -7.67 -17.49 -11.73
CA GLU A 141 -8.94 -18.17 -11.45
C GLU A 141 -9.90 -17.23 -10.70
N PHE A 142 -9.39 -16.46 -9.74
CA PHE A 142 -10.19 -15.49 -9.01
C PHE A 142 -10.72 -14.36 -9.92
N LEU A 143 -9.89 -13.79 -10.79
CA LEU A 143 -10.31 -12.77 -11.74
C LEU A 143 -11.41 -13.28 -12.68
N LEU A 144 -11.29 -14.53 -13.18
CA LEU A 144 -12.28 -15.14 -14.06
C LEU A 144 -13.66 -15.35 -13.41
N SER A 145 -13.70 -15.48 -12.09
CA SER A 145 -14.93 -15.72 -11.34
C SER A 145 -15.68 -14.44 -10.93
N HIS A 146 -15.14 -13.25 -11.21
CA HIS A 146 -15.73 -11.97 -10.79
C HIS A 146 -15.91 -11.02 -11.98
N ASP A 147 -17.15 -10.67 -12.28
CA ASP A 147 -17.52 -9.90 -13.49
C ASP A 147 -16.74 -8.59 -13.65
N ILE A 148 -16.70 -7.74 -12.61
CA ILE A 148 -16.00 -6.43 -12.67
C ILE A 148 -14.48 -6.62 -12.84
N LEU A 149 -13.89 -7.58 -12.13
CA LEU A 149 -12.46 -7.84 -12.21
C LEU A 149 -12.07 -8.40 -13.58
N TYR A 150 -12.92 -9.26 -14.15
CA TYR A 150 -12.75 -9.80 -15.49
C TYR A 150 -12.93 -8.75 -16.58
N GLU A 151 -13.89 -7.82 -16.40
CA GLU A 151 -14.11 -6.68 -17.29
C GLU A 151 -12.83 -5.84 -17.43
N HIS A 152 -12.19 -5.50 -16.30
CA HIS A 152 -10.98 -4.66 -16.26
C HIS A 152 -9.66 -5.44 -16.24
N LYS A 153 -9.66 -6.74 -16.56
CA LYS A 153 -8.48 -7.62 -16.47
C LYS A 153 -7.24 -7.11 -17.23
N ASP A 154 -7.44 -6.39 -18.32
CA ASP A 154 -6.34 -5.86 -19.15
C ASP A 154 -5.56 -4.74 -18.44
N ASN A 155 -6.16 -4.14 -17.39
CA ASN A 155 -5.54 -3.14 -16.52
C ASN A 155 -5.09 -3.73 -15.17
N ILE A 156 -5.10 -5.06 -15.03
CA ILE A 156 -4.64 -5.80 -13.87
C ILE A 156 -3.36 -6.57 -14.23
N HIS A 157 -2.24 -6.16 -13.63
CA HIS A 157 -0.92 -6.72 -13.88
C HIS A 157 -0.55 -7.72 -12.78
N VAL A 158 -0.60 -9.01 -13.07
CA VAL A 158 -0.23 -10.06 -12.10
C VAL A 158 1.27 -10.36 -12.21
N VAL A 159 1.98 -10.28 -11.08
CA VAL A 159 3.41 -10.53 -10.97
C VAL A 159 3.65 -11.68 -9.99
N LYS A 160 4.25 -12.76 -10.50
CA LYS A 160 4.58 -13.94 -9.68
C LYS A 160 5.76 -13.66 -8.75
N GLN A 161 5.61 -13.96 -7.47
CA GLN A 161 6.70 -13.93 -6.52
C GLN A 161 7.67 -15.11 -6.74
N VAL A 162 8.88 -14.83 -7.22
CA VAL A 162 9.91 -15.87 -7.46
C VAL A 162 10.62 -16.29 -6.16
N ILE A 163 10.82 -15.35 -5.23
CA ILE A 163 11.45 -15.59 -3.93
C ILE A 163 10.45 -15.38 -2.81
N TYR A 164 10.22 -16.41 -2.02
CA TYR A 164 9.27 -16.39 -0.92
C TYR A 164 9.74 -15.49 0.23
N ASN A 165 8.90 -14.52 0.58
CA ASN A 165 9.03 -13.75 1.80
C ASN A 165 7.70 -13.81 2.56
N ASP A 166 7.67 -14.57 3.65
CA ASP A 166 6.47 -14.75 4.50
C ASP A 166 6.54 -13.94 5.81
N ILE A 167 7.16 -12.75 5.72
CA ILE A 167 7.13 -11.75 6.77
C ILE A 167 5.80 -10.99 6.69
N SER A 168 5.03 -10.99 7.77
CA SER A 168 3.80 -10.22 7.90
C SER A 168 3.85 -9.32 9.14
N SER A 169 3.20 -8.16 9.07
CA SER A 169 3.15 -7.24 10.21
C SER A 169 2.55 -7.88 11.46
N THR A 170 1.62 -8.83 11.30
CA THR A 170 1.05 -9.60 12.43
C THR A 170 2.11 -10.45 13.13
N LYS A 171 2.97 -11.15 12.39
CA LYS A 171 4.08 -11.93 12.97
C LYS A 171 5.13 -11.01 13.63
N VAL A 172 5.48 -9.90 12.98
CA VAL A 172 6.44 -8.91 13.54
C VAL A 172 5.92 -8.35 14.87
N ARG A 173 4.66 -7.88 14.93
CA ARG A 173 4.05 -7.41 16.18
C ARG A 173 4.03 -8.48 17.26
N LEU A 174 3.75 -9.74 16.91
CA LEU A 174 3.78 -10.86 17.85
C LEU A 174 5.18 -11.10 18.42
N PHE A 175 6.23 -10.99 17.61
CA PHE A 175 7.62 -11.17 18.05
C PHE A 175 8.03 -10.06 19.02
N VAL A 176 7.72 -8.80 18.70
CA VAL A 176 7.95 -7.66 19.60
C VAL A 176 7.23 -7.89 20.94
N LYS A 177 5.94 -8.25 20.90
CA LYS A 177 5.14 -8.56 22.10
C LYS A 177 5.72 -9.68 22.96
N ARG A 178 6.38 -10.67 22.33
CA ARG A 178 7.04 -11.80 23.00
C ARG A 178 8.51 -11.53 23.35
N LYS A 179 8.99 -10.30 23.18
CA LYS A 179 10.40 -9.92 23.40
C LYS A 179 11.37 -10.77 22.57
N MET A 180 10.93 -11.20 21.39
CA MET A 180 11.74 -11.92 20.42
C MET A 180 12.41 -10.93 19.46
N SER A 181 13.57 -11.31 18.93
CA SER A 181 14.28 -10.49 17.95
C SER A 181 13.49 -10.38 16.65
N ILE A 182 13.38 -9.16 16.12
CA ILE A 182 12.87 -8.86 14.77
C ILE A 182 13.99 -8.42 13.82
N LYS A 183 15.26 -8.62 14.22
CA LYS A 183 16.42 -8.31 13.38
C LYS A 183 16.34 -9.09 12.08
N TYR A 184 16.67 -8.45 10.97
CA TYR A 184 16.58 -8.98 9.60
C TYR A 184 15.15 -9.22 9.08
N LEU A 185 14.11 -8.99 9.89
CA LEU A 185 12.71 -9.01 9.42
C LEU A 185 12.25 -7.64 8.92
N VAL A 186 12.86 -6.58 9.44
CA VAL A 186 12.61 -5.17 9.09
C VAL A 186 13.95 -4.44 9.01
N PRO A 187 14.02 -3.27 8.35
CA PRO A 187 15.22 -2.43 8.36
C PRO A 187 15.65 -2.06 9.78
N ASP A 188 16.96 -1.96 10.02
CA ASP A 188 17.52 -1.68 11.36
C ASP A 188 17.01 -0.35 11.93
N ALA A 189 16.82 0.68 11.10
CA ALA A 189 16.28 1.97 11.50
C ALA A 189 14.84 1.85 12.02
N VAL A 190 14.01 1.04 11.35
CA VAL A 190 12.63 0.75 11.76
C VAL A 190 12.60 -0.06 13.06
N MET A 191 13.47 -1.06 13.18
CA MET A 191 13.59 -1.86 14.41
C MET A 191 13.94 -0.98 15.62
N ARG A 192 14.93 -0.10 15.50
CA ARG A 192 15.30 0.86 16.56
C ARG A 192 14.12 1.74 16.92
N TYR A 193 13.47 2.34 15.92
CA TYR A 193 12.31 3.20 16.14
C TYR A 193 11.16 2.50 16.91
N ILE A 194 10.86 1.24 16.57
CA ILE A 194 9.86 0.43 17.28
C ILE A 194 10.21 0.27 18.76
N PHE A 195 11.48 -0.03 19.06
CA PHE A 195 11.92 -0.24 20.45
C PHE A 195 12.02 1.07 21.24
N ASP A 196 12.56 2.12 20.65
CA ASP A 196 12.71 3.43 21.30
C ASP A 196 11.36 4.04 21.68
N ASN A 197 10.33 3.81 20.85
CA ASN A 197 8.96 4.27 21.11
C ASN A 197 8.08 3.22 21.81
N SER A 198 8.65 2.08 22.24
CA SER A 198 7.91 0.98 22.90
C SER A 198 6.66 0.50 22.14
N LEU A 199 6.68 0.58 20.80
CA LEU A 199 5.54 0.18 19.98
C LEU A 199 5.28 -1.32 20.12
N TYR A 200 4.01 -1.72 20.10
CA TYR A 200 3.56 -3.13 20.13
C TYR A 200 3.94 -3.92 21.41
N SER A 201 4.38 -3.24 22.48
CA SER A 201 4.92 -3.87 23.68
C SER A 201 3.88 -4.14 24.79
N THR A 202 2.72 -3.49 24.75
CA THR A 202 1.68 -3.57 25.80
C THR A 202 0.43 -4.35 25.35
N LYS A 203 -0.41 -4.73 26.32
CA LYS A 203 -1.74 -5.35 26.07
C LYS A 203 -2.77 -4.38 25.47
N LEU A 204 -2.48 -3.08 25.39
CA LEU A 204 -3.40 -2.08 24.85
C LEU A 204 -3.23 -2.01 23.33
N THR A 205 -4.06 -2.76 22.64
CA THR A 205 -4.62 -2.33 21.36
C THR A 205 -6.10 -2.65 21.39
N ARG A 206 -6.79 -2.18 22.44
CA ARG A 206 -8.25 -2.13 22.41
C ARG A 206 -8.67 -0.88 21.67
N LYS A 207 -9.78 -1.01 20.94
CA LYS A 207 -10.39 -0.05 19.99
C LYS A 207 -10.59 1.40 20.50
N ARG A 208 -10.33 1.71 21.78
CA ARG A 208 -10.67 2.97 22.45
C ARG A 208 -9.49 3.78 22.96
N ASP A 209 -8.28 3.22 23.01
CA ASP A 209 -7.20 3.82 23.81
C ASP A 209 -6.47 4.97 23.09
N TYR A 210 -6.66 5.16 21.78
CA TYR A 210 -6.01 6.24 21.00
C TYR A 210 -6.85 7.51 20.88
N VAL A 211 -8.17 7.44 21.12
CA VAL A 211 -9.06 8.61 21.02
C VAL A 211 -9.08 9.40 22.33
N SER A 212 -8.71 8.79 23.45
CA SER A 212 -8.72 9.43 24.77
C SER A 212 -7.52 10.33 25.06
N TYR A 213 -6.47 10.34 24.23
CA TYR A 213 -5.28 11.16 24.44
C TYR A 213 -5.27 12.47 23.63
N ALA A 214 -6.31 12.76 22.84
CA ALA A 214 -6.40 13.99 22.05
C ALA A 214 -7.15 15.14 22.75
N PHE A 215 -7.64 14.92 23.97
CA PHE A 215 -8.31 15.94 24.78
C PHE A 215 -7.99 15.68 26.26
N ASP A 216 -6.85 16.19 26.73
CA ASP A 216 -6.59 16.56 28.14
C ASP A 216 -5.47 17.60 28.16
#